data_AF-A0A7W1F1Z7-F1
#
_entry.id   AF-A0A7W1F1Z7-F1
#
_cell.length_a   1.000
_cell.length_b   1.000
_cell.length_c   1.000
_cell.angle_alpha   90.00
_cell.angle_beta   90.00
_cell.angle_gamma   90.00
#
_symmetry.space_group_name_H-M   'P 1'
#
loop_
_entity.id
_entity.type
_entity.pdbx_description
1 polymer ?
#
loop_
_entity_poly.entity_id
_entity_poly.type
_entity_poly.pdbx_seq_one_letter_code
_entity_poly.pdbx_strand_id
1 'polypeptide(L)'
;MPKLLSITLTALASVAAAVEPYIVPTLPGVSLTPIATVGDSFNAKADGSPYRFVGIPDGLGAYSAGRDGFVLLMNHELAAGTGVVRAHGQNGGFVSRWSIKRGSLAVERIEDFNPAPGTIHSWSAATGHVANASMVYRRLCSADLAMQTAFVNPFTGKGTWSHMLLSGEETGPEGRAFAHVATGASARMSYELPHLGKCSWENLVANPFPQDRTVVIGTDDATPGQLYVYVGDKRHAGSDVERSGLVGGRVFGVSVPHAPLEIRETGVGAGKGVPVAFTMAALGDLSASTGAQIQTLSQAMGVTEFLRPEDGAWDPLFPRDFYFVTTDRFDQVKDGLVGGQIGRSRLWRLRFADITDPAAGGTITMLIDGSELPGPQMMDNLSVDWKGRVLLQEDPGNQKHLARIWMYEIETGELTEIAKHNPALFGDMLVPGTLTNDEESSGIIDASAILGGNMYLFDVQAHYDIAGELVQGGQLLAMRVPRGGMPPILRVLWRFFAEPRGIAGLPAHRGGGDLAAR
;
A
#
# COMPACT_ATOMS: atom_id res chain seq x y z
N MET A 1 -60.41 -11.77 29.05
CA MET A 1 -59.31 -11.74 28.05
C MET A 1 -59.55 -10.53 27.16
N PRO A 2 -58.55 -9.71 26.77
CA PRO A 2 -57.12 -9.76 27.09
C PRO A 2 -56.62 -8.56 27.93
N LYS A 3 -55.58 -8.80 28.74
CA LYS A 3 -54.74 -7.77 29.37
C LYS A 3 -53.81 -7.22 28.29
N LEU A 4 -53.83 -5.90 28.05
CA LEU A 4 -52.75 -5.25 27.30
C LEU A 4 -51.51 -5.21 28.20
N LEU A 5 -50.51 -6.03 27.86
CA LEU A 5 -49.14 -5.87 28.34
C LEU A 5 -48.54 -4.67 27.58
N SER A 6 -48.27 -3.57 28.29
CA SER A 6 -47.37 -2.53 27.79
C SER A 6 -45.94 -3.04 27.93
N ILE A 7 -45.35 -3.54 26.84
CA ILE A 7 -43.92 -3.82 26.77
C ILE A 7 -43.23 -2.50 26.45
N THR A 8 -42.67 -1.86 27.46
CA THR A 8 -41.73 -0.76 27.27
C THR A 8 -40.42 -1.38 26.76
N LEU A 9 -40.21 -1.33 25.44
CA LEU A 9 -38.95 -1.71 24.82
C LEU A 9 -37.96 -0.57 25.09
N THR A 10 -37.21 -0.65 26.19
CA THR A 10 -36.07 0.23 26.41
C THR A 10 -34.98 -0.19 25.44
N ALA A 11 -34.99 0.41 24.24
CA ALA A 11 -33.87 0.32 23.32
C ALA A 11 -32.67 1.01 23.99
N LEU A 12 -31.78 0.22 24.59
CA LEU A 12 -30.41 0.63 24.86
C LEU A 12 -29.68 0.76 23.52
N ALA A 13 -29.97 1.83 22.79
CA ALA A 13 -28.98 2.36 21.88
C ALA A 13 -27.90 2.97 22.77
N SER A 14 -26.82 2.23 23.02
CA SER A 14 -25.57 2.91 23.35
C SER A 14 -25.24 3.75 22.12
N VAL A 15 -25.53 5.04 22.18
CA VAL A 15 -24.88 6.00 21.30
C VAL A 15 -23.41 5.89 21.68
N ALA A 16 -22.67 5.05 20.95
CA ALA A 16 -21.22 5.17 20.92
C ALA A 16 -20.98 6.64 20.60
N ALA A 17 -20.32 7.38 21.50
CA ALA A 17 -19.92 8.74 21.19
C ALA A 17 -19.22 8.67 19.83
N ALA A 18 -19.73 9.44 18.85
CA ALA A 18 -19.10 9.48 17.54
C ALA A 18 -17.64 9.87 17.78
N VAL A 19 -16.71 8.97 17.45
CA VAL A 19 -15.29 9.26 17.58
C VAL A 19 -15.00 10.39 16.59
N GLU A 20 -14.41 11.48 17.08
CA GLU A 20 -14.07 12.62 16.25
C GLU A 20 -13.10 12.16 15.14
N PRO A 21 -13.38 12.46 13.86
CA PRO A 21 -12.51 12.04 12.79
C PRO A 21 -11.20 12.83 12.84
N TYR A 22 -10.09 12.12 12.67
CA TYR A 22 -8.75 12.70 12.60
C TYR A 22 -8.56 13.47 11.29
N ILE A 23 -9.31 13.14 10.24
CA ILE A 23 -9.36 13.85 8.96
C ILE A 23 -10.74 14.46 8.72
N VAL A 24 -10.78 15.69 8.24
CA VAL A 24 -12.00 16.39 7.83
C VAL A 24 -11.99 16.68 6.33
N PRO A 25 -13.14 16.66 5.64
CA PRO A 25 -13.21 16.97 4.22
C PRO A 25 -12.96 18.46 3.97
N THR A 26 -12.30 18.78 2.86
CA THR A 26 -12.12 20.17 2.38
C THR A 26 -12.84 20.43 1.06
N LEU A 27 -13.07 19.38 0.27
CA LEU A 27 -13.89 19.45 -0.94
C LEU A 27 -15.36 19.06 -0.65
N PRO A 28 -16.36 19.85 -1.11
CA PRO A 28 -17.77 19.49 -0.97
C PRO A 28 -18.10 18.12 -1.57
N GLY A 29 -18.81 17.30 -0.81
CA GLY A 29 -19.22 15.95 -1.21
C GLY A 29 -18.23 14.85 -0.86
N VAL A 30 -17.03 15.20 -0.37
CA VAL A 30 -16.16 14.25 0.32
C VAL A 30 -16.76 13.94 1.69
N SER A 31 -16.79 12.67 2.08
CA SER A 31 -17.24 12.25 3.41
C SER A 31 -16.25 11.28 4.05
N LEU A 32 -15.95 11.49 5.32
CA LEU A 32 -15.04 10.67 6.12
C LEU A 32 -15.82 9.93 7.20
N THR A 33 -15.50 8.66 7.39
CA THR A 33 -16.10 7.79 8.41
C THR A 33 -14.99 7.12 9.20
N PRO A 34 -14.77 7.49 10.48
CA PRO A 34 -13.89 6.74 11.38
C PRO A 34 -14.38 5.30 11.56
N ILE A 35 -13.47 4.33 11.47
CA ILE A 35 -13.74 2.90 11.66
C ILE A 35 -13.26 2.45 13.04
N ALA A 36 -12.02 2.82 13.41
CA ALA A 36 -11.40 2.48 14.69
C ALA A 36 -10.32 3.50 15.04
N THR A 37 -10.11 3.75 16.33
CA THR A 37 -8.99 4.57 16.85
C THR A 37 -8.10 3.72 17.76
N VAL A 38 -6.81 4.01 17.80
CA VAL A 38 -5.86 3.25 18.62
C VAL A 38 -6.35 3.14 20.07
N GLY A 39 -6.31 1.93 20.62
CA GLY A 39 -6.87 1.59 21.92
C GLY A 39 -8.25 0.94 21.87
N ASP A 40 -9.01 1.11 20.78
CA ASP A 40 -10.28 0.41 20.57
C ASP A 40 -10.08 -1.11 20.58
N SER A 41 -11.06 -1.84 21.13
CA SER A 41 -11.05 -3.30 21.20
C SER A 41 -12.37 -3.87 20.72
N PHE A 42 -12.29 -4.88 19.85
CA PHE A 42 -13.46 -5.53 19.24
C PHE A 42 -13.59 -7.02 19.63
N ASN A 43 -12.53 -7.60 20.19
CA ASN A 43 -12.48 -8.99 20.65
C ASN A 43 -11.38 -9.18 21.70
N ALA A 44 -11.38 -10.35 22.35
CA ALA A 44 -10.32 -10.74 23.27
C ALA A 44 -9.17 -11.48 22.56
N LYS A 45 -7.97 -11.43 23.17
CA LYS A 45 -6.82 -12.30 22.92
C LYS A 45 -7.09 -13.69 23.52
N ALA A 46 -6.19 -14.65 23.24
CA ALA A 46 -6.30 -16.02 23.76
C ALA A 46 -6.21 -16.08 25.30
N ASP A 47 -5.53 -15.13 25.94
CA ASP A 47 -5.41 -15.02 27.40
C ASP A 47 -6.61 -14.29 28.07
N GLY A 48 -7.63 -13.91 27.29
CA GLY A 48 -8.81 -13.20 27.76
C GLY A 48 -8.65 -11.68 27.89
N SER A 49 -7.45 -11.13 27.72
CA SER A 49 -7.24 -9.67 27.66
C SER A 49 -7.82 -9.08 26.37
N PRO A 50 -8.20 -7.79 26.33
CA PRO A 50 -8.70 -7.16 25.10
C PRO A 50 -7.61 -7.13 24.03
N TYR A 51 -7.92 -7.56 22.81
CA TYR A 51 -7.09 -7.26 21.65
C TYR A 51 -7.43 -5.83 21.22
N ARG A 52 -6.43 -4.96 21.07
CA ARG A 52 -6.61 -3.54 20.75
C ARG A 52 -6.02 -3.16 19.40
N PHE A 53 -6.56 -2.12 18.78
CA PHE A 53 -5.88 -1.40 17.69
C PHE A 53 -4.59 -0.79 18.25
N VAL A 54 -3.44 -1.11 17.65
CA VAL A 54 -2.10 -0.62 18.02
C VAL A 54 -1.70 0.56 17.14
N GLY A 55 -0.89 1.47 17.66
CA GLY A 55 -0.43 2.67 16.98
C GLY A 55 0.56 2.43 15.86
N ILE A 56 0.92 3.56 15.24
CA ILE A 56 1.75 3.63 14.04
C ILE A 56 1.19 2.72 12.93
N PRO A 57 -0.14 2.79 12.62
CA PRO A 57 -0.68 2.07 11.46
C PRO A 57 -0.08 2.65 10.19
N ASP A 58 0.07 1.82 9.17
CA ASP A 58 0.70 2.23 7.93
C ASP A 58 0.14 1.39 6.77
N GLY A 59 0.93 1.11 5.73
CA GLY A 59 0.66 0.23 4.61
C GLY A 59 -0.54 -0.71 4.75
N LEU A 60 -1.58 -0.44 3.95
CA LEU A 60 -2.83 -1.19 3.95
C LEU A 60 -2.97 -2.11 2.74
N GLY A 61 -3.77 -3.16 2.90
CA GLY A 61 -4.27 -3.96 1.79
C GLY A 61 -5.58 -4.65 2.15
N ALA A 62 -6.55 -4.68 1.23
CA ALA A 62 -7.87 -5.24 1.51
C ALA A 62 -8.37 -6.19 0.42
N TYR A 63 -9.07 -7.25 0.84
CA TYR A 63 -9.73 -8.18 -0.07
C TYR A 63 -11.11 -8.58 0.43
N SER A 64 -12.00 -8.88 -0.51
CA SER A 64 -13.37 -9.33 -0.21
C SER A 64 -13.36 -10.68 0.50
N ALA A 65 -14.11 -10.80 1.61
CA ALA A 65 -14.30 -12.05 2.35
C ALA A 65 -15.66 -12.71 2.04
N GLY A 66 -16.29 -12.32 0.92
CA GLY A 66 -17.64 -12.69 0.55
C GLY A 66 -18.58 -11.48 0.49
N ARG A 67 -19.89 -11.73 0.50
CA ARG A 67 -20.90 -10.67 0.34
C ARG A 67 -20.95 -9.71 1.53
N ASP A 68 -20.78 -10.22 2.75
CA ASP A 68 -21.13 -9.46 3.97
C ASP A 68 -19.94 -8.72 4.60
N GLY A 69 -18.71 -9.05 4.20
CA GLY A 69 -17.51 -8.48 4.81
C GLY A 69 -16.27 -8.53 3.92
N PHE A 70 -15.21 -7.94 4.44
CA PHE A 70 -13.89 -7.90 3.83
C PHE A 70 -12.82 -8.07 4.91
N VAL A 71 -11.62 -8.44 4.46
CA VAL A 71 -10.42 -8.44 5.29
C VAL A 71 -9.58 -7.23 4.93
N LEU A 72 -9.14 -6.49 5.94
CA LEU A 72 -8.09 -5.49 5.84
C LEU A 72 -6.83 -6.04 6.53
N LEU A 73 -5.69 -5.83 5.90
CA LEU A 73 -4.35 -6.04 6.45
C LEU A 73 -3.71 -4.68 6.60
N MET A 74 -2.95 -4.51 7.68
CA MET A 74 -2.37 -3.23 8.06
C MET A 74 -1.00 -3.48 8.66
N ASN A 75 0.02 -2.82 8.12
CA ASN A 75 1.32 -2.75 8.76
C ASN A 75 1.24 -1.88 10.02
N HIS A 76 2.09 -2.21 10.99
CA HIS A 76 2.38 -1.34 12.12
C HIS A 76 3.87 -1.04 12.11
N GLU A 77 4.24 0.22 11.87
CA GLU A 77 5.60 0.66 11.54
C GLU A 77 6.52 0.78 12.79
N LEU A 78 6.33 -0.12 13.75
CA LEU A 78 7.05 -0.10 15.02
C LEU A 78 8.52 -0.49 14.85
N ALA A 79 9.41 0.23 15.54
CA ALA A 79 10.81 -0.17 15.67
C ALA A 79 10.96 -1.49 16.43
N ALA A 80 12.03 -2.24 16.13
CA ALA A 80 12.37 -3.49 16.83
C ALA A 80 12.36 -3.32 18.35
N GLY A 81 11.73 -4.24 19.08
CA GLY A 81 11.70 -4.18 20.54
C GLY A 81 10.59 -3.30 21.13
N THR A 82 9.83 -2.58 20.31
CA THR A 82 8.77 -1.67 20.76
C THR A 82 7.45 -2.41 21.01
N GLY A 83 6.63 -1.90 21.93
CA GLY A 83 5.34 -2.48 22.26
C GLY A 83 5.45 -3.76 23.09
N VAL A 84 4.57 -4.73 22.83
CA VAL A 84 4.51 -6.01 23.52
C VAL A 84 4.80 -7.16 22.56
N VAL A 85 5.15 -8.32 23.12
CA VAL A 85 5.31 -9.56 22.32
C VAL A 85 4.00 -9.88 21.62
N ARG A 86 4.06 -10.01 20.29
CA ARG A 86 2.94 -10.40 19.42
C ARG A 86 2.85 -11.92 19.30
N ALA A 87 1.79 -12.42 18.66
CA ALA A 87 1.54 -13.85 18.51
C ALA A 87 2.67 -14.61 17.79
N HIS A 88 3.45 -13.96 16.92
CA HIS A 88 4.62 -14.55 16.27
C HIS A 88 5.84 -14.71 17.20
N GLY A 89 5.75 -14.24 18.46
CA GLY A 89 6.75 -14.46 19.50
C GLY A 89 7.77 -13.33 19.68
N GLN A 90 7.73 -12.27 18.85
CA GLN A 90 8.61 -11.10 18.99
C GLN A 90 7.81 -9.80 19.17
N ASN A 91 8.51 -8.74 19.57
CA ASN A 91 8.00 -7.36 19.69
C ASN A 91 8.67 -6.45 18.63
N GLY A 92 7.99 -5.36 18.27
CA GLY A 92 8.33 -4.49 17.16
C GLY A 92 7.23 -4.49 16.10
N GLY A 93 7.61 -4.26 14.84
CA GLY A 93 6.67 -4.19 13.73
C GLY A 93 5.89 -5.49 13.55
N PHE A 94 4.69 -5.39 12.99
CA PHE A 94 3.86 -6.55 12.67
C PHE A 94 2.74 -6.15 11.70
N VAL A 95 2.10 -7.15 11.09
CA VAL A 95 0.89 -6.97 10.30
C VAL A 95 -0.31 -7.36 11.15
N SER A 96 -1.35 -6.53 11.20
CA SER A 96 -2.64 -6.87 11.80
C SER A 96 -3.64 -7.30 10.72
N ARG A 97 -4.58 -8.17 11.11
CA ARG A 97 -5.66 -8.68 10.24
C ARG A 97 -7.00 -8.29 10.85
N TRP A 98 -7.85 -7.68 10.03
CA TRP A 98 -9.14 -7.13 10.43
C TRP A 98 -10.25 -7.76 9.62
N SER A 99 -11.26 -8.34 10.28
CA SER A 99 -12.52 -8.73 9.63
C SER A 99 -13.54 -7.61 9.84
N ILE A 100 -14.06 -7.04 8.75
CA ILE A 100 -14.93 -5.86 8.80
C ILE A 100 -16.20 -6.09 7.96
N LYS A 101 -17.36 -5.72 8.49
CA LYS A 101 -18.63 -5.75 7.74
C LYS A 101 -18.66 -4.69 6.66
N ARG A 102 -19.01 -5.07 5.43
CA ARG A 102 -19.03 -4.16 4.27
C ARG A 102 -20.06 -3.04 4.42
N GLY A 103 -21.27 -3.37 4.88
CA GLY A 103 -22.40 -2.43 4.88
C GLY A 103 -22.36 -1.39 6.00
N SER A 104 -21.76 -1.74 7.16
CA SER A 104 -21.74 -0.88 8.34
C SER A 104 -20.34 -0.44 8.75
N LEU A 105 -19.29 -0.96 8.11
CA LEU A 105 -17.88 -0.81 8.53
C LEU A 105 -17.62 -1.29 9.97
N ALA A 106 -18.51 -2.09 10.54
CA ALA A 106 -18.32 -2.61 11.89
C ALA A 106 -17.18 -3.64 11.89
N VAL A 107 -16.17 -3.39 12.72
CA VAL A 107 -15.07 -4.33 12.95
C VAL A 107 -15.60 -5.51 13.76
N GLU A 108 -15.49 -6.70 13.20
CA GLU A 108 -15.92 -7.94 13.87
C GLU A 108 -14.77 -8.59 14.65
N ARG A 109 -13.54 -8.42 14.14
CA ARG A 109 -12.37 -9.06 14.71
C ARG A 109 -11.08 -8.38 14.28
N ILE A 110 -10.15 -8.28 15.22
CA ILE A 110 -8.75 -7.91 15.02
C ILE A 110 -7.83 -8.96 15.63
N GLU A 111 -6.75 -9.27 14.91
CA GLU A 111 -5.76 -10.27 15.30
C GLU A 111 -4.40 -10.05 14.63
N ASP A 112 -3.32 -10.58 15.22
CA ASP A 112 -1.99 -10.56 14.60
C ASP A 112 -2.04 -11.40 13.34
N PHE A 113 -1.54 -10.91 12.21
CA PHE A 113 -1.55 -11.67 10.96
C PHE A 113 -0.85 -13.01 11.14
N ASN A 114 0.36 -13.03 11.69
CA ASN A 114 1.12 -14.22 12.02
C ASN A 114 0.69 -14.79 13.39
N PRO A 115 0.00 -15.96 13.45
CA PRO A 115 -0.73 -16.39 14.65
C PRO A 115 0.10 -17.15 15.69
N ALA A 116 1.36 -17.49 15.38
CA ALA A 116 2.21 -18.30 16.26
C ALA A 116 3.70 -18.12 15.90
N PRO A 117 4.63 -18.44 16.83
CA PRO A 117 6.04 -18.53 16.49
C PRO A 117 6.31 -19.51 15.35
N GLY A 118 7.23 -19.16 14.45
CA GLY A 118 7.60 -19.97 13.29
C GLY A 118 6.68 -19.82 12.07
N THR A 119 5.69 -18.93 12.13
CA THR A 119 4.85 -18.58 10.95
C THR A 119 5.49 -17.54 10.03
N ILE A 120 6.70 -17.09 10.36
CA ILE A 120 7.53 -16.25 9.52
C ILE A 120 8.71 -17.09 9.04
N HIS A 121 8.99 -17.06 7.74
CA HIS A 121 10.06 -17.81 7.11
C HIS A 121 11.15 -16.86 6.64
N SER A 122 12.34 -16.95 7.24
CA SER A 122 13.53 -16.24 6.77
C SER A 122 14.23 -17.01 5.66
N TRP A 123 15.04 -16.32 4.86
CA TRP A 123 15.80 -16.95 3.80
C TRP A 123 17.17 -17.47 4.26
N SER A 124 17.58 -18.60 3.67
CA SER A 124 18.94 -19.13 3.73
C SER A 124 19.34 -19.61 2.34
N ALA A 125 20.49 -19.17 1.83
CA ALA A 125 20.97 -19.62 0.52
C ALA A 125 21.21 -21.15 0.45
N ALA A 126 21.46 -21.80 1.59
CA ALA A 126 21.71 -23.24 1.64
C ALA A 126 20.42 -24.08 1.62
N THR A 127 19.32 -23.56 2.18
CA THR A 127 18.10 -24.34 2.47
C THR A 127 16.81 -23.71 1.94
N GLY A 128 16.89 -22.51 1.34
CA GLY A 128 15.73 -21.71 1.00
C GLY A 128 15.03 -21.14 2.23
N HIS A 129 13.71 -20.95 2.14
CA HIS A 129 12.87 -20.44 3.22
C HIS A 129 12.74 -21.44 4.38
N VAL A 130 13.08 -20.99 5.59
CA VAL A 130 12.98 -21.80 6.82
C VAL A 130 12.20 -21.03 7.87
N ALA A 131 11.29 -21.73 8.56
CA ALA A 131 10.52 -21.17 9.67
C ALA A 131 11.46 -20.60 10.75
N ASN A 132 11.21 -19.36 11.16
CA ASN A 132 12.03 -18.62 12.09
C ASN A 132 11.17 -18.02 13.21
N ALA A 133 11.17 -18.67 14.37
CA ALA A 133 10.44 -18.22 15.56
C ALA A 133 11.05 -16.97 16.22
N SER A 134 12.27 -16.61 15.84
CA SER A 134 13.00 -15.45 16.36
C SER A 134 12.97 -14.25 15.41
N MET A 135 12.13 -14.29 14.37
CA MET A 135 12.05 -13.24 13.37
C MET A 135 11.35 -12.00 13.93
N VAL A 136 12.07 -10.89 13.96
CA VAL A 136 11.56 -9.56 14.35
C VAL A 136 11.34 -8.75 13.08
N TYR A 137 10.15 -8.18 12.89
CA TYR A 137 9.96 -7.12 11.89
C TYR A 137 10.31 -5.75 12.48
N ARG A 138 10.77 -4.85 11.64
CA ARG A 138 11.26 -3.54 12.04
C ARG A 138 10.74 -2.50 11.06
N ARG A 139 9.97 -1.53 11.54
CA ARG A 139 9.43 -0.44 10.73
C ARG A 139 8.87 -0.92 9.39
N LEU A 140 7.86 -1.80 9.43
CA LEU A 140 7.14 -2.16 8.21
C LEU A 140 6.33 -0.92 7.79
N CYS A 141 6.77 -0.21 6.76
CA CYS A 141 6.17 1.04 6.30
C CYS A 141 4.94 0.75 5.44
N SER A 142 4.91 1.23 4.20
CA SER A 142 3.81 1.00 3.28
C SER A 142 3.67 -0.47 2.84
N ALA A 143 2.64 -0.73 2.04
CA ALA A 143 2.32 -2.06 1.57
C ALA A 143 1.54 -2.07 0.25
N ASP A 144 1.61 -3.19 -0.46
CA ASP A 144 0.81 -3.46 -1.65
C ASP A 144 0.12 -4.82 -1.55
N LEU A 145 -1.21 -4.82 -1.58
CA LEU A 145 -2.00 -6.02 -1.86
C LEU A 145 -2.45 -6.00 -3.30
N ALA A 146 -1.52 -6.36 -4.20
CA ALA A 146 -1.79 -6.39 -5.62
C ALA A 146 -2.99 -7.28 -5.99
N MET A 147 -3.57 -7.00 -7.16
CA MET A 147 -4.47 -7.93 -7.81
C MET A 147 -3.79 -9.28 -7.98
N GLN A 148 -4.54 -10.38 -7.80
CA GLN A 148 -3.99 -11.75 -7.88
C GLN A 148 -3.25 -12.02 -9.20
N THR A 149 -3.63 -11.36 -10.30
CA THR A 149 -2.98 -11.49 -11.61
C THR A 149 -1.52 -11.03 -11.63
N ALA A 150 -1.07 -10.28 -10.63
CA ALA A 150 0.35 -10.02 -10.40
C ALA A 150 1.12 -11.32 -10.07
N PHE A 151 0.47 -12.26 -9.40
CA PHE A 151 1.07 -13.48 -8.85
C PHE A 151 0.60 -14.78 -9.52
N VAL A 152 -0.44 -14.73 -10.35
CA VAL A 152 -0.86 -15.83 -11.23
C VAL A 152 -1.06 -15.38 -12.66
N ASN A 153 -0.58 -16.19 -13.60
CA ASN A 153 -1.00 -16.10 -14.98
C ASN A 153 -2.21 -17.03 -15.20
N PRO A 154 -3.43 -16.50 -15.35
CA PRO A 154 -4.63 -17.32 -15.54
C PRO A 154 -4.62 -18.06 -16.88
N PHE A 155 -3.82 -17.62 -17.87
CA PHE A 155 -3.75 -18.23 -19.19
C PHE A 155 -2.86 -19.47 -19.23
N THR A 156 -1.80 -19.51 -18.42
CA THR A 156 -0.86 -20.65 -18.35
C THR A 156 -1.05 -21.50 -17.10
N GLY A 157 -1.70 -20.96 -16.06
CA GLY A 157 -1.86 -21.61 -14.76
C GLY A 157 -0.60 -21.59 -13.88
N LYS A 158 0.45 -20.85 -14.28
CA LYS A 158 1.63 -20.62 -13.42
C LYS A 158 1.31 -19.56 -12.37
N GLY A 159 1.86 -19.70 -11.17
CA GLY A 159 1.61 -18.77 -10.07
C GLY A 159 0.68 -19.29 -8.99
N THR A 160 0.21 -18.37 -8.15
CA THR A 160 -0.70 -18.66 -7.03
C THR A 160 -1.90 -17.71 -7.02
N TRP A 161 -3.06 -18.27 -6.66
CA TRP A 161 -4.29 -17.50 -6.41
C TRP A 161 -4.36 -16.96 -4.98
N SER A 162 -3.35 -17.22 -4.15
CA SER A 162 -3.31 -16.62 -2.81
C SER A 162 -3.20 -15.11 -2.94
N HIS A 163 -3.99 -14.36 -2.17
CA HIS A 163 -3.71 -12.94 -1.96
C HIS A 163 -2.41 -12.83 -1.17
N MET A 164 -1.57 -11.88 -1.53
CA MET A 164 -0.34 -11.59 -0.81
C MET A 164 -0.22 -10.08 -0.64
N LEU A 165 0.08 -9.66 0.59
CA LEU A 165 0.50 -8.30 0.89
C LEU A 165 2.03 -8.29 0.83
N LEU A 166 2.61 -7.41 0.01
CA LEU A 166 4.04 -7.14 0.04
C LEU A 166 4.28 -5.92 0.92
N SER A 167 5.35 -5.93 1.70
CA SER A 167 5.81 -4.79 2.48
C SER A 167 7.31 -4.91 2.75
N GLY A 168 7.92 -3.81 3.14
CA GLY A 168 9.36 -3.74 3.42
C GLY A 168 9.66 -3.04 4.74
N GLU A 169 10.87 -3.24 5.23
CA GLU A 169 11.38 -2.56 6.42
C GLU A 169 12.09 -1.26 6.05
N GLU A 170 11.57 -0.15 6.53
CA GLU A 170 12.08 1.22 6.37
C GLU A 170 13.08 1.48 7.52
N THR A 171 14.22 0.78 7.45
CA THR A 171 15.24 0.77 8.52
C THR A 171 16.64 1.11 8.04
N GLY A 172 16.71 1.94 6.99
CA GLY A 172 17.94 2.24 6.28
C GLY A 172 18.44 1.02 5.48
N PRO A 173 19.76 0.90 5.24
CA PRO A 173 20.27 0.04 4.17
C PRO A 173 19.99 -1.46 4.36
N GLU A 174 19.73 -1.94 5.58
CA GLU A 174 19.54 -3.37 5.83
C GLU A 174 18.08 -3.80 5.94
N GLY A 175 17.14 -2.93 5.55
CA GLY A 175 15.72 -3.25 5.49
C GLY A 175 15.42 -4.44 4.57
N ARG A 176 14.55 -5.34 5.01
CA ARG A 176 14.18 -6.56 4.29
C ARG A 176 12.81 -6.42 3.65
N ALA A 177 12.63 -7.09 2.51
CA ALA A 177 11.35 -7.25 1.85
C ALA A 177 10.60 -8.49 2.35
N PHE A 178 9.27 -8.43 2.38
CA PHE A 178 8.41 -9.53 2.82
C PHE A 178 7.20 -9.74 1.91
N ALA A 179 6.74 -11.00 1.84
CA ALA A 179 5.42 -11.36 1.36
C ALA A 179 4.61 -12.00 2.49
N HIS A 180 3.40 -11.50 2.72
CA HIS A 180 2.44 -12.01 3.69
C HIS A 180 1.31 -12.72 2.97
N VAL A 181 1.29 -14.06 3.01
CA VAL A 181 0.30 -14.88 2.28
C VAL A 181 -1.05 -14.84 3.00
N ALA A 182 -2.00 -14.08 2.48
CA ALA A 182 -3.24 -13.74 3.16
C ALA A 182 -4.35 -14.80 3.02
N THR A 183 -4.35 -15.56 1.93
CA THR A 183 -5.33 -16.63 1.65
C THR A 183 -4.64 -17.88 1.12
N GLY A 184 -5.38 -18.97 0.96
CA GLY A 184 -4.84 -20.24 0.46
C GLY A 184 -4.30 -21.15 1.57
N ALA A 185 -3.59 -22.21 1.18
CA ALA A 185 -3.13 -23.25 2.11
C ALA A 185 -2.06 -22.73 3.09
N SER A 186 -1.27 -21.75 2.66
CA SER A 186 -0.23 -21.09 3.46
C SER A 186 -0.72 -19.77 4.07
N ALA A 187 -2.04 -19.58 4.20
CA ALA A 187 -2.59 -18.36 4.76
C ALA A 187 -1.98 -18.08 6.14
N ARG A 188 -1.66 -16.80 6.39
CA ARG A 188 -1.04 -16.28 7.61
C ARG A 188 0.43 -16.70 7.80
N MET A 189 1.08 -17.15 6.73
CA MET A 189 2.53 -17.32 6.67
C MET A 189 3.18 -16.12 5.99
N SER A 190 4.34 -15.73 6.47
CA SER A 190 5.14 -14.64 5.90
C SER A 190 6.49 -15.15 5.43
N TYR A 191 7.03 -14.57 4.37
CA TYR A 191 8.28 -15.00 3.76
C TYR A 191 9.17 -13.80 3.47
N GLU A 192 10.41 -13.83 3.91
CA GLU A 192 11.44 -12.87 3.50
C GLU A 192 11.71 -13.00 1.99
N LEU A 193 11.89 -11.88 1.30
CA LEU A 193 12.07 -11.80 -0.15
C LEU A 193 13.48 -11.28 -0.50
N PRO A 194 14.54 -12.07 -0.26
CA PRO A 194 15.92 -11.60 -0.39
C PRO A 194 16.31 -11.19 -1.81
N HIS A 195 15.68 -11.78 -2.84
CA HIS A 195 16.03 -11.52 -4.24
C HIS A 195 15.57 -10.13 -4.71
N LEU A 196 14.71 -9.45 -3.95
CA LEU A 196 14.37 -8.04 -4.19
C LEU A 196 15.49 -7.11 -3.68
N GLY A 197 16.36 -7.62 -2.79
CA GLY A 197 17.46 -6.88 -2.19
C GLY A 197 17.10 -6.30 -0.81
N LYS A 198 17.98 -5.43 -0.32
CA LYS A 198 17.84 -4.73 0.94
C LYS A 198 18.12 -3.25 0.76
N CYS A 199 17.25 -2.41 1.30
CA CYS A 199 17.40 -0.95 1.38
C CYS A 199 16.34 -0.41 2.35
N SER A 200 16.12 0.92 2.43
CA SER A 200 15.04 1.48 3.25
C SER A 200 13.75 1.32 2.45
N TRP A 201 13.12 0.15 2.56
CA TRP A 201 11.98 -0.15 1.72
C TRP A 201 10.74 0.60 2.19
N GLU A 202 10.35 1.59 1.40
CA GLU A 202 9.06 2.25 1.58
C GLU A 202 7.94 1.31 1.12
N ASN A 203 7.97 0.90 -0.15
CA ASN A 203 6.95 0.03 -0.72
C ASN A 203 7.53 -0.97 -1.74
N LEU A 204 6.76 -2.02 -2.00
CA LEU A 204 7.06 -3.11 -2.92
C LEU A 204 5.81 -3.44 -3.75
N VAL A 205 5.68 -2.84 -4.93
CA VAL A 205 4.41 -2.79 -5.67
C VAL A 205 4.42 -3.74 -6.87
N ALA A 206 3.61 -4.79 -6.81
CA ALA A 206 3.57 -5.83 -7.83
C ALA A 206 2.64 -5.46 -9.00
N ASN A 207 3.15 -5.60 -10.22
CA ASN A 207 2.44 -5.25 -11.43
C ASN A 207 1.28 -6.22 -11.70
N PRO A 208 0.03 -5.74 -11.90
CA PRO A 208 -1.13 -6.61 -12.07
C PRO A 208 -1.30 -7.21 -13.47
N PHE A 209 -0.44 -6.89 -14.44
CA PHE A 209 -0.56 -7.39 -15.81
C PHE A 209 -0.45 -8.93 -15.84
N PRO A 210 -1.45 -9.67 -16.34
CA PRO A 210 -1.42 -11.13 -16.33
C PRO A 210 -0.38 -11.68 -17.32
N GLN A 211 0.72 -12.19 -16.79
CA GLN A 211 1.82 -12.76 -17.57
C GLN A 211 2.63 -13.78 -16.75
N ASP A 212 3.47 -14.58 -17.41
CA ASP A 212 4.34 -15.58 -16.76
C ASP A 212 5.46 -14.95 -15.91
N ARG A 213 5.72 -13.65 -16.07
CA ARG A 213 6.67 -12.88 -15.26
C ARG A 213 5.98 -12.14 -14.13
N THR A 214 6.64 -12.01 -13.00
CA THR A 214 6.26 -11.13 -11.90
C THR A 214 7.19 -9.94 -11.92
N VAL A 215 6.61 -8.74 -11.96
CA VAL A 215 7.34 -7.48 -11.95
C VAL A 215 6.96 -6.76 -10.66
N VAL A 216 7.95 -6.37 -9.86
CA VAL A 216 7.73 -5.60 -8.62
C VAL A 216 8.62 -4.37 -8.69
N ILE A 217 8.06 -3.19 -8.42
CA ILE A 217 8.85 -1.97 -8.23
C ILE A 217 8.97 -1.73 -6.74
N GLY A 218 10.20 -1.67 -6.26
CA GLY A 218 10.52 -1.26 -4.90
C GLY A 218 11.02 0.18 -4.86
N THR A 219 10.57 0.92 -3.85
CA THR A 219 10.95 2.32 -3.57
C THR A 219 11.86 2.35 -2.34
N ASP A 220 13.05 2.91 -2.51
CA ASP A 220 14.05 3.05 -1.44
C ASP A 220 14.00 4.46 -0.88
N ASP A 221 13.37 4.65 0.29
CA ASP A 221 13.37 5.93 1.00
C ASP A 221 14.72 6.16 1.72
N ALA A 222 15.75 6.34 0.90
CA ALA A 222 17.02 6.87 1.35
C ALA A 222 17.18 8.32 0.88
N THR A 223 18.09 9.05 1.51
CA THR A 223 18.45 10.41 1.09
C THR A 223 19.87 10.44 0.49
N PRO A 224 20.03 10.41 -0.85
CA PRO A 224 18.98 10.10 -1.84
C PRO A 224 18.76 8.58 -1.97
N GLY A 225 17.65 8.21 -2.61
CA GLY A 225 17.17 6.84 -2.72
C GLY A 225 16.93 6.43 -4.17
N GLN A 226 16.52 5.20 -4.44
CA GLN A 226 16.47 4.66 -5.80
C GLN A 226 15.20 3.85 -6.07
N LEU A 227 14.92 3.63 -7.35
CA LEU A 227 13.85 2.72 -7.78
C LEU A 227 14.44 1.42 -8.31
N TYR A 228 14.00 0.31 -7.73
CA TYR A 228 14.42 -1.03 -8.12
C TYR A 228 13.27 -1.79 -8.77
N VAL A 229 13.53 -2.42 -9.91
CA VAL A 229 12.56 -3.24 -10.65
C VAL A 229 13.00 -4.70 -10.60
N TYR A 230 12.30 -5.49 -9.82
CA TYR A 230 12.47 -6.93 -9.76
C TYR A 230 11.67 -7.61 -10.87
N VAL A 231 12.27 -8.61 -11.54
CA VAL A 231 11.61 -9.46 -12.53
C VAL A 231 11.92 -10.93 -12.23
N GLY A 232 10.90 -11.74 -11.97
CA GLY A 232 11.03 -13.18 -11.74
C GLY A 232 10.00 -14.01 -12.50
N ASP A 233 10.29 -15.29 -12.72
CA ASP A 233 9.43 -16.20 -13.47
C ASP A 233 8.50 -16.99 -12.55
N LYS A 234 7.19 -16.94 -12.85
CA LYS A 234 6.17 -17.76 -12.17
C LYS A 234 6.38 -19.24 -12.47
N ARG A 235 5.99 -20.10 -11.52
CA ARG A 235 6.18 -21.55 -11.57
C ARG A 235 4.88 -22.28 -11.23
N HIS A 236 4.79 -23.55 -11.62
CA HIS A 236 3.65 -24.42 -11.27
C HIS A 236 3.77 -25.04 -9.87
N ALA A 237 4.98 -25.14 -9.32
CA ALA A 237 5.28 -25.83 -8.08
C ALA A 237 6.12 -24.96 -7.15
N GLY A 238 6.14 -25.33 -5.87
CA GLY A 238 6.78 -24.59 -4.78
C GLY A 238 5.76 -23.94 -3.84
N SER A 239 6.28 -23.22 -2.87
CA SER A 239 5.54 -22.30 -2.00
C SER A 239 4.84 -21.18 -2.78
N ASP A 240 3.95 -20.43 -2.13
CA ASP A 240 3.26 -19.30 -2.75
C ASP A 240 4.23 -18.26 -3.33
N VAL A 241 5.34 -17.96 -2.64
CA VAL A 241 6.38 -17.03 -3.11
C VAL A 241 7.22 -17.59 -4.26
N GLU A 242 7.49 -18.89 -4.30
CA GLU A 242 8.19 -19.51 -5.43
C GLU A 242 7.30 -19.61 -6.67
N ARG A 243 6.03 -20.00 -6.49
CA ARG A 243 5.06 -20.10 -7.57
C ARG A 243 4.78 -18.75 -8.18
N SER A 244 4.62 -17.72 -7.35
CA SER A 244 4.44 -16.35 -7.79
C SER A 244 5.69 -15.71 -8.41
N GLY A 245 6.83 -16.42 -8.48
CA GLY A 245 8.04 -15.90 -9.09
C GLY A 245 8.72 -14.79 -8.30
N LEU A 246 8.50 -14.72 -6.98
CA LEU A 246 9.20 -13.80 -6.06
C LEU A 246 10.55 -14.37 -5.56
N VAL A 247 10.97 -15.53 -6.07
CA VAL A 247 12.23 -16.20 -5.73
C VAL A 247 13.03 -16.49 -7.01
N GLY A 248 14.31 -16.14 -7.02
CA GLY A 248 15.23 -16.43 -8.15
C GLY A 248 15.12 -15.47 -9.34
N GLY A 249 14.49 -14.30 -9.17
CA GLY A 249 14.43 -13.25 -10.17
C GLY A 249 15.69 -12.37 -10.21
N ARG A 250 15.64 -11.33 -11.04
CA ARG A 250 16.72 -10.36 -11.25
C ARG A 250 16.22 -8.96 -10.98
N VAL A 251 17.09 -8.11 -10.43
CA VAL A 251 16.81 -6.72 -10.15
C VAL A 251 17.49 -5.82 -11.19
N PHE A 252 16.76 -4.78 -11.56
CA PHE A 252 17.24 -3.65 -12.35
C PHE A 252 17.06 -2.36 -11.54
N GLY A 253 17.87 -1.35 -11.79
CA GLY A 253 17.63 0.01 -11.29
C GLY A 253 17.18 0.94 -12.42
N VAL A 254 16.27 1.87 -12.12
CA VAL A 254 15.83 2.89 -13.09
C VAL A 254 16.95 3.91 -13.31
N SER A 255 17.38 4.11 -14.56
CA SER A 255 18.45 5.03 -14.93
C SER A 255 17.98 6.02 -16.00
N VAL A 256 17.91 7.30 -15.65
CA VAL A 256 17.64 8.40 -16.57
C VAL A 256 18.98 8.91 -17.13
N PRO A 257 19.23 8.80 -18.46
CA PRO A 257 20.49 9.22 -19.04
C PRO A 257 20.84 10.67 -18.69
N HIS A 258 22.09 10.89 -18.27
CA HIS A 258 22.62 12.20 -17.84
C HIS A 258 21.97 12.82 -16.59
N ALA A 259 21.14 12.07 -15.85
CA ALA A 259 20.57 12.48 -14.59
C ALA A 259 20.85 11.42 -13.50
N PRO A 260 22.10 11.34 -12.98
CA PRO A 260 22.43 10.42 -11.90
C PRO A 260 21.76 10.80 -10.56
N LEU A 261 21.28 12.04 -10.43
CA LEU A 261 20.59 12.57 -9.26
C LEU A 261 19.41 13.43 -9.71
N GLU A 262 18.28 13.30 -9.02
CA GLU A 262 17.16 14.24 -9.09
C GLU A 262 17.54 15.57 -8.42
N ILE A 263 17.49 16.64 -9.19
CA ILE A 263 17.82 17.99 -8.72
C ILE A 263 16.54 18.76 -8.40
N ARG A 264 16.52 19.55 -7.32
CA ARG A 264 15.32 20.30 -6.91
C ARG A 264 14.90 21.34 -7.95
N GLU A 265 15.83 21.93 -8.68
CA GLU A 265 15.52 22.96 -9.67
C GLU A 265 15.03 22.37 -11.00
N THR A 266 15.53 21.19 -11.38
CA THR A 266 15.38 20.67 -12.76
C THR A 266 14.85 19.23 -12.83
N GLY A 267 14.56 18.60 -11.70
CA GLY A 267 14.26 17.17 -11.61
C GLY A 267 15.37 16.33 -12.24
N VAL A 268 14.97 15.44 -13.15
CA VAL A 268 15.86 14.57 -13.94
C VAL A 268 16.24 15.17 -15.31
N GLY A 269 16.33 16.51 -15.39
CA GLY A 269 16.77 17.22 -16.60
C GLY A 269 15.65 17.58 -17.57
N ALA A 270 14.39 17.55 -17.13
CA ALA A 270 13.24 17.95 -17.94
C ALA A 270 12.18 18.66 -17.09
N GLY A 271 11.47 19.58 -17.74
CA GLY A 271 10.36 20.31 -17.12
C GLY A 271 9.12 19.43 -16.93
N LYS A 272 8.20 19.92 -16.09
CA LYS A 272 6.88 19.30 -15.84
C LYS A 272 6.18 18.93 -17.15
N GLY A 273 5.63 17.71 -17.21
CA GLY A 273 4.89 17.18 -18.34
C GLY A 273 5.74 16.72 -19.53
N VAL A 274 7.06 16.94 -19.51
CA VAL A 274 7.95 16.52 -20.60
C VAL A 274 8.48 15.11 -20.32
N PRO A 275 8.14 14.09 -21.14
CA PRO A 275 8.69 12.76 -20.97
C PRO A 275 10.16 12.71 -21.39
N VAL A 276 10.99 12.05 -20.60
CA VAL A 276 12.37 11.68 -20.97
C VAL A 276 12.59 10.19 -20.86
N ALA A 277 13.50 9.64 -21.65
CA ALA A 277 13.78 8.22 -21.63
C ALA A 277 14.41 7.79 -20.29
N PHE A 278 14.04 6.61 -19.81
CA PHE A 278 14.83 5.87 -18.82
C PHE A 278 15.22 4.51 -19.42
N THR A 279 16.33 3.99 -18.91
CA THR A 279 16.84 2.66 -19.20
C THR A 279 16.90 1.83 -17.92
N MET A 280 17.09 0.52 -18.05
CA MET A 280 17.21 -0.39 -16.91
C MET A 280 18.67 -0.82 -16.71
N ALA A 281 19.27 -0.38 -15.61
CA ALA A 281 20.59 -0.82 -15.19
C ALA A 281 20.49 -2.21 -14.55
N ALA A 282 21.06 -3.25 -15.17
CA ALA A 282 20.96 -4.62 -14.65
C ALA A 282 21.86 -4.80 -13.40
N LEU A 283 21.25 -5.07 -12.24
CA LEU A 283 21.95 -5.33 -10.97
C LEU A 283 22.10 -6.83 -10.70
N GLY A 284 21.22 -7.65 -11.27
CA GLY A 284 21.33 -9.12 -11.19
C GLY A 284 20.59 -9.71 -9.99
N ASP A 285 21.12 -10.78 -9.42
CA ASP A 285 20.57 -11.41 -8.21
C ASP A 285 21.17 -10.73 -6.98
N LEU A 286 20.33 -10.16 -6.13
CA LEU A 286 20.71 -9.43 -4.92
C LEU A 286 20.51 -10.25 -3.62
N SER A 287 20.14 -11.53 -3.73
CA SER A 287 19.77 -12.36 -2.57
C SER A 287 20.86 -12.58 -1.52
N ALA A 288 22.12 -12.34 -1.89
CA ALA A 288 23.28 -12.44 -1.00
C ALA A 288 23.95 -11.07 -0.75
N SER A 289 23.35 -9.97 -1.20
CA SER A 289 23.91 -8.63 -1.09
C SER A 289 23.45 -7.92 0.18
N THR A 290 24.35 -7.16 0.80
CA THR A 290 23.99 -6.16 1.82
C THR A 290 23.47 -4.89 1.15
N GLY A 291 22.73 -4.03 1.85
CA GLY A 291 22.25 -2.78 1.24
C GLY A 291 23.38 -1.87 0.82
N ALA A 292 24.46 -1.81 1.60
CA ALA A 292 25.65 -1.04 1.24
C ALA A 292 26.31 -1.54 -0.06
N GLN A 293 26.28 -2.86 -0.31
CA GLN A 293 26.76 -3.44 -1.57
C GLN A 293 25.83 -3.11 -2.73
N ILE A 294 24.52 -3.15 -2.51
CA ILE A 294 23.50 -2.77 -3.49
C ILE A 294 23.68 -1.31 -3.89
N GLN A 295 23.79 -0.39 -2.93
CA GLN A 295 24.03 1.04 -3.16
C GLN A 295 25.32 1.29 -3.96
N THR A 296 26.41 0.59 -3.61
CA THR A 296 27.68 0.74 -4.34
C THR A 296 27.55 0.26 -5.78
N LEU A 297 26.87 -0.87 -6.01
CA LEU A 297 26.64 -1.43 -7.33
C LEU A 297 25.71 -0.52 -8.16
N SER A 298 24.62 -0.03 -7.59
CA SER A 298 23.64 0.79 -8.29
C SER A 298 24.25 2.12 -8.75
N GLN A 299 25.04 2.79 -7.90
CA GLN A 299 25.80 3.98 -8.25
C GLN A 299 26.80 3.69 -9.38
N ALA A 300 27.55 2.58 -9.29
CA ALA A 300 28.50 2.17 -10.32
C ALA A 300 27.81 1.87 -11.67
N MET A 301 26.57 1.40 -11.64
CA MET A 301 25.75 1.11 -12.81
C MET A 301 24.95 2.32 -13.32
N GLY A 302 25.08 3.48 -12.67
CA GLY A 302 24.43 4.72 -13.09
C GLY A 302 22.92 4.76 -12.85
N VAL A 303 22.42 4.04 -11.83
CA VAL A 303 21.03 4.15 -11.37
C VAL A 303 20.78 5.58 -10.87
N THR A 304 19.65 6.17 -11.26
CA THR A 304 19.29 7.53 -10.84
C THR A 304 18.92 7.52 -9.36
N GLU A 305 19.58 8.38 -8.59
CA GLU A 305 19.22 8.70 -7.22
C GLU A 305 18.13 9.79 -7.21
N PHE A 306 17.07 9.56 -6.47
CA PHE A 306 15.88 10.41 -6.36
C PHE A 306 15.80 11.01 -4.94
N LEU A 307 15.03 12.09 -4.80
CA LEU A 307 14.87 12.80 -3.54
C LEU A 307 13.88 12.08 -2.62
N ARG A 308 14.29 10.93 -2.07
CA ARG A 308 13.48 10.07 -1.20
C ARG A 308 12.22 9.55 -1.90
N PRO A 309 12.35 8.53 -2.79
CA PRO A 309 11.20 7.80 -3.32
C PRO A 309 10.36 7.23 -2.18
N GLU A 310 9.11 7.71 -2.09
CA GLU A 310 8.15 7.12 -1.17
C GLU A 310 7.24 6.13 -1.94
N ASP A 311 5.93 6.16 -1.72
CA ASP A 311 5.01 5.21 -2.31
C ASP A 311 4.89 5.30 -3.83
N GLY A 312 4.40 4.19 -4.39
CA GLY A 312 3.92 4.16 -5.76
C GLY A 312 2.76 3.19 -5.98
N ALA A 313 2.13 3.30 -7.14
CA ALA A 313 1.05 2.43 -7.57
C ALA A 313 1.03 2.26 -9.09
N TRP A 314 0.69 1.05 -9.53
CA TRP A 314 0.42 0.77 -10.94
C TRP A 314 -0.93 1.34 -11.35
N ASP A 315 -1.01 1.86 -12.57
CA ASP A 315 -2.28 2.24 -13.16
C ASP A 315 -3.12 0.99 -13.46
N PRO A 316 -4.30 0.83 -12.84
CA PRO A 316 -5.14 -0.33 -13.07
C PRO A 316 -5.77 -0.34 -14.48
N LEU A 317 -5.88 0.81 -15.15
CA LEU A 317 -6.36 0.93 -16.53
C LEU A 317 -5.23 0.74 -17.55
N PHE A 318 -4.01 1.14 -17.19
CA PHE A 318 -2.84 1.11 -18.06
C PHE A 318 -1.63 0.48 -17.35
N PRO A 319 -1.57 -0.85 -17.19
CA PRO A 319 -0.59 -1.52 -16.32
C PRO A 319 0.88 -1.43 -16.79
N ARG A 320 1.18 -0.62 -17.81
CA ARG A 320 2.55 -0.20 -18.16
C ARG A 320 2.95 1.14 -17.51
N ASP A 321 2.02 1.82 -16.85
CA ASP A 321 2.24 3.09 -16.19
C ASP A 321 2.32 2.85 -14.67
N PHE A 322 3.39 3.32 -14.06
CA PHE A 322 3.62 3.30 -12.61
C PHE A 322 3.79 4.74 -12.14
N TYR A 323 3.05 5.11 -11.10
CA TYR A 323 3.14 6.41 -10.46
C TYR A 323 3.88 6.26 -9.15
N PHE A 324 4.78 7.18 -8.83
CA PHE A 324 5.45 7.23 -7.54
C PHE A 324 5.69 8.67 -7.13
N VAL A 325 5.87 8.91 -5.84
CA VAL A 325 6.24 10.23 -5.35
C VAL A 325 7.67 10.27 -4.83
N THR A 326 8.23 11.46 -4.82
CA THR A 326 9.42 11.79 -4.04
C THR A 326 9.01 12.79 -2.97
N THR A 327 9.28 12.49 -1.70
CA THR A 327 8.89 13.39 -0.59
C THR A 327 9.80 14.61 -0.49
N ASP A 328 11.09 14.43 -0.82
CA ASP A 328 12.15 15.42 -0.63
C ASP A 328 12.27 15.92 0.82
N ARG A 329 11.88 17.16 1.07
CA ARG A 329 11.96 17.87 2.35
C ARG A 329 10.90 18.94 2.39
N PHE A 330 10.54 19.37 3.59
CA PHE A 330 9.55 20.42 3.79
C PHE A 330 9.92 21.74 3.10
N ASP A 331 9.01 22.34 2.34
CA ASP A 331 9.21 23.66 1.73
C ASP A 331 8.71 24.77 2.69
N GLN A 332 9.63 25.56 3.25
CA GLN A 332 9.32 26.63 4.19
C GLN A 332 8.96 27.97 3.53
N VAL A 333 8.90 28.03 2.20
CA VAL A 333 8.52 29.22 1.43
C VAL A 333 7.18 29.04 0.68
N LYS A 334 6.67 27.81 0.60
CA LYS A 334 5.34 27.48 0.06
C LYS A 334 4.22 27.90 1.04
N ASP A 335 3.00 28.07 0.52
CA ASP A 335 1.77 28.30 1.31
C ASP A 335 1.82 29.51 2.27
N GLY A 336 2.64 30.51 1.95
CA GLY A 336 2.78 31.72 2.79
C GLY A 336 3.57 31.51 4.08
N LEU A 337 4.27 30.37 4.20
CA LEU A 337 5.25 30.13 5.27
C LEU A 337 6.44 31.09 5.13
N VAL A 338 7.07 31.37 6.27
CA VAL A 338 8.23 32.27 6.35
C VAL A 338 9.44 31.45 6.80
N GLY A 339 10.25 31.05 5.83
CA GLY A 339 11.54 30.40 6.05
C GLY A 339 12.46 30.53 4.84
N GLY A 340 13.51 29.70 4.80
CA GLY A 340 14.52 29.74 3.73
C GLY A 340 14.72 28.42 2.99
N GLN A 341 14.18 27.31 3.51
CA GLN A 341 14.31 26.00 2.88
C GLN A 341 13.30 25.85 1.74
N ILE A 342 13.80 25.46 0.56
CA ILE A 342 12.98 25.10 -0.60
C ILE A 342 12.94 23.57 -0.71
N GLY A 343 11.72 23.04 -0.82
CA GLY A 343 11.41 21.62 -0.97
C GLY A 343 10.66 21.35 -2.27
N ARG A 344 10.88 20.20 -2.89
CA ARG A 344 10.29 19.82 -4.18
C ARG A 344 9.82 18.39 -4.11
N SER A 345 8.73 18.18 -3.39
CA SER A 345 7.99 16.92 -3.47
C SER A 345 7.32 16.80 -4.84
N ARG A 346 7.40 15.63 -5.46
CA ARG A 346 6.97 15.41 -6.85
C ARG A 346 6.17 14.16 -7.04
N LEU A 347 5.26 14.20 -7.99
CA LEU A 347 4.59 13.03 -8.55
C LEU A 347 5.24 12.73 -9.89
N TRP A 348 5.67 11.49 -10.06
CA TRP A 348 6.31 10.98 -11.26
C TRP A 348 5.46 9.88 -11.89
N ARG A 349 5.60 9.71 -13.20
CA ARG A 349 5.09 8.53 -13.92
C ARG A 349 6.22 7.88 -14.71
N LEU A 350 6.49 6.61 -14.43
CA LEU A 350 7.18 5.71 -15.34
C LEU A 350 6.16 5.13 -16.32
N ARG A 351 6.46 5.17 -17.61
CA ARG A 351 5.72 4.46 -18.67
C ARG A 351 6.67 3.51 -19.35
N PHE A 352 6.49 2.21 -19.11
CA PHE A 352 7.28 1.16 -19.73
C PHE A 352 6.96 1.08 -21.22
N ALA A 353 8.00 0.92 -22.05
CA ALA A 353 7.82 0.69 -23.48
C ALA A 353 7.07 -0.63 -23.74
N ASP A 354 7.44 -1.67 -22.98
CA ASP A 354 6.79 -2.97 -22.95
C ASP A 354 6.86 -3.53 -21.52
N ILE A 355 5.73 -3.69 -20.84
CA ILE A 355 5.70 -4.26 -19.48
C ILE A 355 5.96 -5.77 -19.46
N THR A 356 5.86 -6.44 -20.62
CA THR A 356 6.24 -7.85 -20.76
C THR A 356 7.74 -8.02 -20.89
N ASP A 357 8.47 -6.95 -21.25
CA ASP A 357 9.93 -6.87 -21.23
C ASP A 357 10.41 -5.57 -20.53
N PRO A 358 10.35 -5.50 -19.19
CA PRO A 358 10.72 -4.28 -18.45
C PRO A 358 12.13 -3.76 -18.74
N ALA A 359 13.04 -4.63 -19.19
CA ALA A 359 14.42 -4.27 -19.56
C ALA A 359 14.49 -3.33 -20.77
N ALA A 360 13.43 -3.24 -21.58
CA ALA A 360 13.32 -2.29 -22.69
C ALA A 360 13.26 -0.82 -22.24
N GLY A 361 13.12 -0.56 -20.93
CA GLY A 361 13.03 0.79 -20.38
C GLY A 361 11.71 1.46 -20.73
N GLY A 362 11.74 2.79 -20.87
CA GLY A 362 10.53 3.55 -21.13
C GLY A 362 10.75 5.05 -21.01
N THR A 363 9.72 5.76 -20.58
CA THR A 363 9.80 7.20 -20.30
C THR A 363 9.38 7.53 -18.89
N ILE A 364 10.10 8.43 -18.23
CA ILE A 364 9.71 9.06 -16.96
C ILE A 364 9.14 10.46 -17.26
N THR A 365 8.07 10.85 -16.58
CA THR A 365 7.44 12.17 -16.70
C THR A 365 7.17 12.74 -15.30
N MET A 366 7.60 13.98 -15.05
CA MET A 366 7.24 14.73 -13.85
C MET A 366 5.83 15.31 -14.02
N LEU A 367 4.89 14.94 -13.16
CA LEU A 367 3.47 15.32 -13.24
C LEU A 367 3.08 16.41 -12.24
N ILE A 368 3.74 16.44 -11.08
CA ILE A 368 3.75 17.50 -10.08
C ILE A 368 5.22 17.84 -9.86
N ASP A 369 5.59 19.11 -9.94
CA ASP A 369 7.00 19.54 -9.85
C ASP A 369 7.40 20.10 -8.49
N GLY A 370 6.41 20.27 -7.60
CA GLY A 370 6.57 20.77 -6.24
C GLY A 370 6.47 22.28 -6.14
N SER A 371 6.20 23.00 -7.25
CA SER A 371 6.05 24.46 -7.28
C SER A 371 4.59 24.94 -7.16
N GLU A 372 3.63 24.02 -7.07
CA GLU A 372 2.20 24.31 -6.98
C GLU A 372 1.86 25.20 -5.75
N LEU A 373 0.93 26.14 -5.94
CA LEU A 373 0.48 27.10 -4.93
C LEU A 373 -1.05 27.31 -4.98
N PRO A 374 -1.81 26.89 -3.95
CA PRO A 374 -1.39 25.95 -2.91
C PRO A 374 -1.00 24.61 -3.55
N GLY A 375 -0.14 23.84 -2.88
CA GLY A 375 0.33 22.58 -3.41
C GLY A 375 0.76 21.62 -2.32
N PRO A 376 0.99 20.34 -2.67
CA PRO A 376 1.35 19.33 -1.71
C PRO A 376 2.74 19.58 -1.12
N GLN A 377 2.91 19.18 0.13
CA GLN A 377 4.17 19.14 0.88
C GLN A 377 4.50 17.69 1.21
N MET A 378 5.77 17.30 1.05
CA MET A 378 6.26 15.99 1.49
C MET A 378 5.27 14.85 1.20
N MET A 379 4.91 14.70 -0.09
CA MET A 379 4.04 13.61 -0.52
C MET A 379 4.72 12.29 -0.20
N ASP A 380 3.94 11.43 0.43
CA ASP A 380 4.41 10.18 1.01
C ASP A 380 3.63 9.03 0.38
N ASN A 381 2.47 8.70 0.93
CA ASN A 381 1.63 7.60 0.47
C ASN A 381 0.77 7.95 -0.77
N LEU A 382 0.50 6.98 -1.65
CA LEU A 382 -0.38 7.19 -2.81
C LEU A 382 -1.21 5.97 -3.26
N SER A 383 -2.31 6.25 -3.97
CA SER A 383 -3.07 5.22 -4.70
C SER A 383 -3.53 5.70 -6.07
N VAL A 384 -3.57 4.79 -7.05
CA VAL A 384 -4.16 5.05 -8.38
C VAL A 384 -5.45 4.25 -8.53
N ASP A 385 -6.55 4.94 -8.82
CA ASP A 385 -7.87 4.31 -8.91
C ASP A 385 -8.28 3.95 -10.36
N TRP A 386 -9.38 3.20 -10.48
CA TRP A 386 -9.96 2.79 -11.78
C TRP A 386 -10.59 3.92 -12.59
N LYS A 387 -10.42 5.18 -12.17
CA LYS A 387 -10.95 6.36 -12.87
C LYS A 387 -9.85 7.27 -13.40
N GLY A 388 -8.59 6.88 -13.24
CA GLY A 388 -7.47 7.73 -13.65
C GLY A 388 -7.21 8.86 -12.66
N ARG A 389 -7.41 8.61 -11.36
CA ARG A 389 -7.08 9.55 -10.29
C ARG A 389 -5.96 9.00 -9.43
N VAL A 390 -5.03 9.87 -9.07
CA VAL A 390 -4.02 9.60 -8.04
C VAL A 390 -4.45 10.30 -6.76
N LEU A 391 -4.58 9.55 -5.68
CA LEU A 391 -4.79 10.09 -4.34
C LEU A 391 -3.42 10.15 -3.66
N LEU A 392 -3.10 11.28 -3.05
CA LEU A 392 -1.78 11.58 -2.51
C LEU A 392 -1.93 12.02 -1.06
N GLN A 393 -1.15 11.44 -0.17
CA GLN A 393 -1.11 11.81 1.24
C GLN A 393 0.21 12.53 1.55
N GLU A 394 0.18 13.42 2.54
CA GLU A 394 1.37 14.14 3.02
C GLU A 394 1.86 13.54 4.34
N ASP A 395 3.18 13.40 4.47
CA ASP A 395 3.90 13.29 5.74
C ASP A 395 4.83 14.52 5.88
N PRO A 396 4.37 15.63 6.47
CA PRO A 396 5.22 16.78 6.70
C PRO A 396 6.22 16.57 7.86
N GLY A 397 6.09 15.47 8.63
CA GLY A 397 6.67 15.31 9.96
C GLY A 397 6.27 16.44 10.92
N ASN A 398 7.10 16.67 11.94
CA ASN A 398 6.88 17.65 13.01
C ASN A 398 7.06 19.13 12.56
N GLN A 399 6.34 19.53 11.51
CA GLN A 399 6.32 20.88 10.96
C GLN A 399 5.05 21.61 11.37
N LYS A 400 5.08 22.94 11.29
CA LYS A 400 3.89 23.78 11.52
C LYS A 400 3.03 23.84 10.26
N HIS A 401 2.51 22.68 9.85
CA HIS A 401 1.71 22.49 8.65
C HIS A 401 0.74 21.34 8.91
N LEU A 402 -0.52 21.55 8.56
CA LEU A 402 -1.54 20.53 8.70
C LEU A 402 -1.55 19.62 7.47
N ALA A 403 -1.22 18.34 7.64
CA ALA A 403 -1.12 17.38 6.55
C ALA A 403 -2.45 17.19 5.78
N ARG A 404 -2.37 17.12 4.46
CA ARG A 404 -3.51 17.11 3.53
C ARG A 404 -3.57 15.81 2.72
N ILE A 405 -4.75 15.55 2.15
CA ILE A 405 -4.96 14.55 1.12
C ILE A 405 -5.36 15.27 -0.17
N TRP A 406 -4.63 14.97 -1.24
CA TRP A 406 -4.83 15.56 -2.56
C TRP A 406 -5.34 14.52 -3.55
N MET A 407 -6.01 15.00 -4.60
CA MET A 407 -6.45 14.22 -5.75
C MET A 407 -5.88 14.85 -7.02
N TYR A 408 -5.11 14.08 -7.78
CA TYR A 408 -4.58 14.43 -9.08
C TYR A 408 -5.34 13.68 -10.19
N GLU A 409 -5.94 14.40 -11.12
CA GLU A 409 -6.63 13.82 -12.29
C GLU A 409 -5.62 13.59 -13.42
N ILE A 410 -5.34 12.33 -13.77
CA ILE A 410 -4.28 11.96 -14.72
C ILE A 410 -4.49 12.57 -16.11
N GLU A 411 -5.76 12.67 -16.56
CA GLU A 411 -6.10 13.18 -17.89
C GLU A 411 -5.90 14.70 -18.00
N THR A 412 -6.32 15.45 -16.98
CA THR A 412 -6.36 16.92 -17.03
C THR A 412 -5.16 17.58 -16.35
N GLY A 413 -4.47 16.85 -15.47
CA GLY A 413 -3.45 17.39 -14.59
C GLY A 413 -4.00 18.28 -13.47
N GLU A 414 -5.32 18.25 -13.23
CA GLU A 414 -5.96 19.00 -12.16
C GLU A 414 -5.57 18.41 -10.80
N LEU A 415 -5.13 19.27 -9.88
CA LEU A 415 -4.72 18.92 -8.53
C LEU A 415 -5.66 19.62 -7.54
N THR A 416 -6.35 18.82 -6.72
CA THR A 416 -7.39 19.29 -5.80
C THR A 416 -7.12 18.80 -4.40
N GLU A 417 -7.10 19.68 -3.40
CA GLU A 417 -7.14 19.29 -1.99
C GLU A 417 -8.55 18.73 -1.69
N ILE A 418 -8.63 17.52 -1.14
CA ILE A 418 -9.92 16.85 -0.91
C ILE A 418 -10.24 16.66 0.58
N ALA A 419 -9.21 16.54 1.42
CA ALA A 419 -9.33 16.42 2.85
C ALA A 419 -8.05 16.88 3.53
N LYS A 420 -8.11 17.09 4.85
CA LYS A 420 -6.95 17.41 5.68
C LYS A 420 -7.14 16.94 7.11
N HIS A 421 -6.06 16.86 7.87
CA HIS A 421 -6.14 16.59 9.30
C HIS A 421 -7.05 17.59 10.02
N ASN A 422 -7.70 17.16 11.10
CA ASN A 422 -8.67 17.96 11.83
C ASN A 422 -7.93 19.06 12.62
N PRO A 423 -8.08 20.35 12.27
CA PRO A 423 -7.32 21.41 12.91
C PRO A 423 -7.64 21.58 14.40
N ALA A 424 -8.80 21.10 14.87
CA ALA A 424 -9.11 21.10 16.30
C ALA A 424 -8.22 20.10 17.07
N LEU A 425 -7.82 19.00 16.44
CA LEU A 425 -7.00 17.94 17.04
C LEU A 425 -5.51 18.15 16.80
N PHE A 426 -5.13 18.60 15.61
CA PHE A 426 -3.74 18.69 15.15
C PHE A 426 -3.20 20.12 15.03
N GLY A 427 -4.08 21.11 15.11
CA GLY A 427 -3.70 22.51 14.96
C GLY A 427 -3.62 22.94 13.49
N ASP A 428 -3.02 24.09 13.24
CA ASP A 428 -2.64 24.56 11.91
C ASP A 428 -1.71 25.77 12.05
N MET A 429 -0.54 25.76 11.43
CA MET A 429 0.42 26.87 11.40
C MET A 429 0.77 27.43 12.80
N LEU A 430 0.09 28.51 13.22
CA LEU A 430 0.30 29.19 14.51
C LEU A 430 -0.70 28.75 15.59
N VAL A 431 -1.68 27.91 15.24
CA VAL A 431 -2.71 27.40 16.15
C VAL A 431 -2.31 25.99 16.57
N PRO A 432 -2.10 25.72 17.88
CA PRO A 432 -1.79 24.37 18.34
C PRO A 432 -3.03 23.48 18.34
N GLY A 433 -2.84 22.18 18.07
CA GLY A 433 -3.84 21.14 18.26
C GLY A 433 -3.93 20.66 19.71
N THR A 434 -4.85 19.73 19.97
CA THR A 434 -4.99 19.06 21.28
C THR A 434 -4.23 17.75 21.40
N LEU A 435 -3.82 17.13 20.29
CA LEU A 435 -3.13 15.83 20.27
C LEU A 435 -1.63 15.98 20.02
N THR A 436 -1.26 16.36 18.79
CA THR A 436 0.12 16.52 18.32
C THR A 436 0.12 17.43 17.08
N ASN A 437 1.28 17.86 16.63
CA ASN A 437 1.49 18.51 15.31
C ASN A 437 2.43 17.69 14.41
N ASP A 438 2.65 16.43 14.81
CA ASP A 438 3.46 15.43 14.12
C ASP A 438 2.47 14.34 13.71
N GLU A 439 1.71 14.64 12.65
CA GLU A 439 0.67 13.78 12.11
C GLU A 439 0.82 13.58 10.62
N GLU A 440 0.45 12.39 10.19
CA GLU A 440 0.50 11.99 8.79
C GLU A 440 -0.64 11.01 8.51
N SER A 441 -1.02 10.90 7.25
CA SER A 441 -1.97 9.89 6.81
C SER A 441 -1.26 8.92 5.88
N SER A 442 -1.50 7.62 6.03
CA SER A 442 -0.84 6.59 5.23
C SER A 442 -1.83 5.54 4.71
N GLY A 443 -1.31 4.60 3.92
CA GLY A 443 -1.96 3.39 3.48
C GLY A 443 -3.21 3.59 2.64
N ILE A 444 -3.30 4.65 1.83
CA ILE A 444 -4.50 4.87 1.02
C ILE A 444 -4.65 3.81 -0.06
N ILE A 445 -5.80 3.11 -0.06
CA ILE A 445 -6.14 2.10 -1.05
C ILE A 445 -7.49 2.38 -1.72
N ASP A 446 -7.60 2.13 -3.03
CA ASP A 446 -8.89 2.11 -3.72
C ASP A 446 -9.74 0.91 -3.27
N ALA A 447 -10.69 1.18 -2.38
CA ALA A 447 -11.65 0.20 -1.87
C ALA A 447 -12.91 0.08 -2.74
N SER A 448 -12.93 0.64 -3.96
CA SER A 448 -14.13 0.70 -4.81
C SER A 448 -14.73 -0.67 -5.13
N ALA A 449 -13.91 -1.71 -5.27
CA ALA A 449 -14.36 -3.08 -5.50
C ALA A 449 -15.00 -3.74 -4.26
N ILE A 450 -14.69 -3.21 -3.06
CA ILE A 450 -15.13 -3.76 -1.77
C ILE A 450 -16.29 -2.94 -1.21
N LEU A 451 -16.14 -1.63 -1.08
CA LEU A 451 -17.11 -0.76 -0.42
C LEU A 451 -18.05 -0.04 -1.41
N GLY A 452 -17.86 -0.28 -2.71
CA GLY A 452 -18.57 0.39 -3.80
C GLY A 452 -17.83 1.63 -4.29
N GLY A 453 -18.19 2.11 -5.49
CA GLY A 453 -17.38 3.11 -6.19
C GLY A 453 -17.09 4.39 -5.40
N ASN A 454 -15.87 4.89 -5.56
CA ASN A 454 -15.27 6.05 -4.90
C ASN A 454 -15.00 5.90 -3.41
N MET A 455 -14.87 4.67 -2.93
CA MET A 455 -14.53 4.42 -1.53
C MET A 455 -13.05 4.14 -1.43
N TYR A 456 -12.41 4.73 -0.43
CA TYR A 456 -11.02 4.52 -0.06
C TYR A 456 -10.96 4.12 1.40
N LEU A 457 -9.96 3.31 1.73
CA LEU A 457 -9.54 3.06 3.10
C LEU A 457 -8.13 3.62 3.24
N PHE A 458 -7.83 4.18 4.40
CA PHE A 458 -6.54 4.76 4.74
C PHE A 458 -6.50 4.94 6.25
N ASP A 459 -5.34 5.23 6.81
CA ASP A 459 -5.20 5.49 8.24
C ASP A 459 -4.40 6.77 8.50
N VAL A 460 -4.24 7.06 9.79
CA VAL A 460 -3.50 8.20 10.32
C VAL A 460 -2.51 7.67 11.34
N GLN A 461 -1.26 8.07 11.20
CA GLN A 461 -0.28 8.04 12.27
C GLN A 461 -0.37 9.36 13.02
N ALA A 462 -0.60 9.28 14.33
CA ALA A 462 -0.62 10.46 15.17
C ALA A 462 0.49 10.31 16.21
N HIS A 463 1.64 10.94 15.95
CA HIS A 463 2.83 10.77 16.75
C HIS A 463 2.69 11.50 18.09
N TYR A 464 2.20 10.76 19.07
CA TYR A 464 2.28 11.07 20.50
C TYR A 464 2.37 9.76 21.27
N ASP A 465 3.17 9.73 22.33
CA ASP A 465 3.46 8.49 23.03
C ASP A 465 2.26 7.94 23.81
N ILE A 466 1.98 6.65 23.62
CA ILE A 466 1.04 5.87 24.44
C ILE A 466 1.79 4.67 25.02
N ALA A 467 1.77 4.54 26.35
CA ALA A 467 2.54 3.52 27.04
C ALA A 467 2.11 2.07 26.67
N GLY A 468 3.09 1.16 26.66
CA GLY A 468 2.86 -0.29 26.58
C GLY A 468 2.52 -0.76 25.16
N GLU A 469 1.45 -1.54 25.03
CA GLU A 469 1.06 -2.19 23.76
C GLU A 469 0.76 -1.21 22.63
N LEU A 470 0.22 -0.02 22.94
CA LEU A 470 -0.35 0.88 21.94
C LEU A 470 0.71 1.73 21.22
N VAL A 471 1.82 2.05 21.90
CA VAL A 471 2.97 2.81 21.39
C VAL A 471 2.67 4.26 21.00
N GLN A 472 1.77 4.52 20.05
CA GLN A 472 1.39 5.85 19.61
C GLN A 472 -0.10 5.95 19.21
N GLY A 473 -0.58 7.13 18.85
CA GLY A 473 -1.92 7.34 18.34
C GLY A 473 -2.13 6.87 16.90
N GLY A 474 -3.39 6.85 16.48
CA GLY A 474 -3.76 6.59 15.09
C GLY A 474 -5.25 6.31 14.91
N GLN A 475 -5.73 6.35 13.67
CA GLN A 475 -7.13 6.12 13.33
C GLN A 475 -7.25 5.47 11.95
N LEU A 476 -8.10 4.45 11.81
CA LEU A 476 -8.48 3.87 10.53
C LEU A 476 -9.76 4.56 10.04
N LEU A 477 -9.76 5.03 8.79
CA LEU A 477 -10.88 5.76 8.20
C LEU A 477 -11.32 5.15 6.86
N ALA A 478 -12.58 5.40 6.52
CA ALA A 478 -13.07 5.30 5.15
C ALA A 478 -13.35 6.70 4.59
N MET A 479 -12.92 6.96 3.36
CA MET A 479 -13.25 8.17 2.61
C MET A 479 -14.13 7.84 1.42
N ARG A 480 -15.19 8.61 1.22
CA ARG A 480 -15.91 8.67 -0.06
C ARG A 480 -15.52 9.96 -0.76
N VAL A 481 -14.95 9.85 -1.95
CA VAL A 481 -14.72 11.00 -2.84
C VAL A 481 -15.93 11.13 -3.79
N PRO A 482 -16.49 12.32 -4.04
CA PRO A 482 -17.60 12.46 -4.96
C PRO A 482 -17.18 12.02 -6.37
N ARG A 483 -18.16 11.68 -7.21
CA ARG A 483 -17.88 11.50 -8.64
C ARG A 483 -17.53 12.88 -9.20
N GLY A 484 -16.25 13.14 -9.45
CA GLY A 484 -15.86 14.11 -10.46
C GLY A 484 -16.57 13.78 -11.77
N GLY A 485 -17.05 14.80 -12.48
CA GLY A 485 -17.71 14.59 -13.76
C GLY A 485 -16.68 14.18 -14.82
N MET A 486 -16.63 12.89 -15.18
CA MET A 486 -15.90 12.40 -16.36
C MET A 486 -16.81 11.62 -17.32
N PRO A 487 -16.51 11.61 -18.64
CA PRO A 487 -17.44 11.20 -19.68
C PRO A 487 -17.66 9.68 -19.74
N PRO A 488 -18.85 9.25 -20.19
CA PRO A 488 -19.20 7.83 -20.28
C PRO A 488 -18.63 7.24 -21.57
N ILE A 489 -17.41 6.68 -21.61
CA ILE A 489 -17.05 5.83 -22.77
C ILE A 489 -16.11 4.63 -22.56
N LEU A 490 -15.48 4.39 -21.40
CA LEU A 490 -14.71 3.14 -21.17
C LEU A 490 -15.27 2.26 -20.04
N ARG A 491 -16.55 1.88 -20.12
CA ARG A 491 -17.18 0.98 -19.13
C ARG A 491 -17.43 -0.45 -19.57
N VAL A 492 -16.93 -0.86 -20.74
CA VAL A 492 -17.12 -2.23 -21.22
C VAL A 492 -15.76 -2.84 -21.44
N LEU A 493 -15.34 -3.70 -20.51
CA LEU A 493 -14.44 -4.87 -20.68
C LEU A 493 -13.62 -5.22 -19.42
N TRP A 494 -14.19 -5.20 -18.20
CA TRP A 494 -13.53 -5.87 -17.06
C TRP A 494 -14.47 -6.54 -16.03
N ARG A 495 -15.79 -6.31 -16.14
CA ARG A 495 -16.81 -7.01 -15.30
C ARG A 495 -16.87 -8.54 -15.49
N PHE A 496 -16.09 -9.12 -16.40
CA PHE A 496 -16.08 -10.55 -16.67
C PHE A 496 -14.93 -11.34 -16.01
N PHE A 497 -13.90 -10.68 -15.45
CA PHE A 497 -12.73 -11.38 -14.89
C PHE A 497 -12.64 -11.34 -13.35
N ALA A 498 -13.44 -10.52 -12.66
CA ALA A 498 -13.32 -10.33 -11.21
C ALA A 498 -14.16 -11.27 -10.32
N GLU A 499 -14.91 -12.21 -10.89
CA GLU A 499 -15.60 -13.24 -10.10
C GLU A 499 -15.46 -14.63 -10.77
N PRO A 500 -14.76 -15.59 -10.16
CA PRO A 500 -14.90 -16.99 -10.55
C PRO A 500 -16.28 -17.45 -10.08
N ARG A 501 -17.29 -17.37 -10.96
CA ARG A 501 -18.53 -18.11 -10.76
C ARG A 501 -18.21 -19.59 -10.89
N GLY A 502 -18.29 -20.30 -9.77
CA GLY A 502 -18.20 -21.76 -9.73
C GLY A 502 -19.19 -22.39 -10.72
N ILE A 503 -18.67 -23.18 -11.65
CA ILE A 503 -19.48 -24.01 -12.54
C ILE A 503 -19.97 -25.20 -11.70
N ALA A 504 -21.16 -25.06 -11.12
CA ALA A 504 -21.94 -26.19 -10.63
C ALA A 504 -22.58 -26.90 -11.84
N GLY A 505 -22.44 -28.23 -11.85
CA GLY A 505 -22.61 -29.07 -13.03
C GLY A 505 -24.03 -29.17 -13.61
N LEU A 506 -24.05 -29.52 -14.89
CA LEU A 506 -25.20 -30.11 -15.58
C LEU A 506 -24.87 -31.58 -15.87
N PRO A 507 -25.82 -32.52 -15.66
CA PRO A 507 -25.57 -33.94 -15.82
C PRO A 507 -25.58 -34.31 -17.32
N ALA A 508 -24.57 -35.07 -17.74
CA ALA A 508 -24.55 -35.72 -19.04
C ALA A 508 -25.62 -36.82 -19.09
N HIS A 509 -26.71 -36.56 -19.82
CA HIS A 509 -27.68 -37.57 -20.17
C HIS A 509 -27.10 -38.45 -21.28
N ARG A 510 -26.95 -39.75 -20.98
CA ARG A 510 -26.77 -40.81 -21.97
C ARG A 510 -28.05 -40.92 -22.81
N GLY A 511 -27.89 -41.02 -24.12
CA GLY A 511 -28.92 -41.42 -25.06
C GLY A 511 -28.28 -41.85 -26.37
N GLY A 512 -27.99 -43.14 -26.50
CA GLY A 512 -27.64 -43.75 -27.77
C GLY A 512 -28.85 -43.81 -28.69
N GLY A 513 -28.62 -43.69 -29.99
CA GLY A 513 -29.65 -43.74 -31.02
C GLY A 513 -29.02 -43.70 -32.40
N ASP A 514 -28.72 -44.89 -32.90
CA ASP A 514 -28.31 -45.24 -34.26
C ASP A 514 -29.34 -44.75 -35.30
N LEU A 515 -28.88 -44.31 -36.50
CA LEU A 515 -29.60 -44.44 -37.79
C LEU A 515 -28.81 -43.81 -38.97
N ALA A 516 -28.04 -44.68 -39.62
CA ALA A 516 -27.94 -44.93 -41.06
C ALA A 516 -28.15 -43.81 -42.13
N ALA A 517 -27.17 -43.80 -43.05
CA ALA A 517 -27.28 -43.70 -44.51
C ALA A 517 -27.71 -42.37 -45.17
N ARG A 518 -26.73 -41.63 -45.70
CA ARG A 518 -26.35 -41.61 -47.13
C ARG A 518 -25.10 -40.78 -47.36
#